data_AF-A0A7J7WIX8-F1
#
_entry.id   AF-A0A7J7WIX8-F1
#
_cell.length_a   1.000
_cell.length_b   1.000
_cell.length_c   1.000
_cell.angle_alpha   90.00
_cell.angle_beta   90.00
_cell.angle_gamma   90.00
#
_symmetry.space_group_name_H-M   'P 1'
#
loop_
_entity.id
_entity.type
_entity.pdbx_description
1 polymer ?
#
loop_
_entity_poly.entity_id
_entity_poly.type
_entity_poly.pdbx_seq_one_letter_code
_entity_poly.pdbx_strand_id
1 'polypeptide(L)'
;MLINHALKELMEVEDVSENVLQVHLNGLLQINDKIALKEITRQLNLENVVGDKVFGSFAENLSFILEALKKEFPDKLFAEKWNENVQCLSEDKSVQEVLQKHFNISKSLRSLHMLLMLALSRVTTSHPFITAADLMEANQLCSMDSKANIVHGLSVLEICLIIAMKHLNDIYEEEPFNFQMVYNEFQKFVQRKAHSVYNFEKPVVMKAFEHLQQLELIRPVERTSVNAQREYQLMKLLLDNTQIMNALQKYPNCPTDVRQWATSSLSWL
;
A
#
# COMPACT_ATOMS: atom_id res chain seq x y z
N MET A 1 6.83 16.88 12.46
CA MET A 1 6.55 18.30 12.15
C MET A 1 5.20 18.50 11.51
N LEU A 2 4.80 17.71 10.49
CA LEU A 2 3.47 17.83 9.86
C LEU A 2 2.31 17.62 10.85
N ILE A 3 2.36 16.56 11.67
CA ILE A 3 1.32 16.27 12.67
C ILE A 3 1.18 17.42 13.68
N ASN A 4 2.29 17.95 14.19
CA ASN A 4 2.25 19.05 15.16
C ASN A 4 1.70 20.35 14.53
N HIS A 5 1.93 20.57 13.24
CA HIS A 5 1.38 21.72 12.52
C HIS A 5 -0.12 21.56 12.31
N ALA A 6 -0.56 20.40 11.80
CA ALA A 6 -1.97 20.07 11.62
C ALA A 6 -2.75 20.09 12.95
N LEU A 7 -2.17 19.56 14.04
CA LEU A 7 -2.77 19.63 15.37
C LEU A 7 -2.90 21.08 15.84
N LYS A 8 -1.91 21.94 15.55
CA LYS A 8 -1.99 23.35 15.91
C LYS A 8 -3.12 24.07 15.18
N GLU A 9 -3.26 23.83 13.88
CA GLU A 9 -4.37 24.36 13.07
C GLU A 9 -5.73 23.84 13.56
N LEU A 10 -5.82 22.55 13.89
CA LEU A 10 -7.05 21.97 14.44
C LEU A 10 -7.43 22.54 15.80
N MET A 11 -6.46 22.93 16.62
CA MET A 11 -6.70 23.57 17.91
C MET A 11 -7.12 25.05 17.82
N GLU A 12 -7.05 25.67 16.65
CA GLU A 12 -7.62 27.01 16.41
C GLU A 12 -9.15 26.96 16.21
N VAL A 13 -9.73 25.77 16.01
CA VAL A 13 -11.18 25.56 15.92
C VAL A 13 -11.76 25.41 17.33
N GLU A 14 -12.64 26.33 17.72
CA GLU A 14 -13.21 26.44 19.08
C GLU A 14 -13.85 25.11 19.54
N ASP A 15 -14.74 24.53 18.73
CA ASP A 15 -15.38 23.23 18.98
C ASP A 15 -14.37 22.09 19.20
N VAL A 16 -13.24 22.10 18.50
CA VAL A 16 -12.22 21.05 18.63
C VAL A 16 -11.42 21.26 19.91
N SER A 17 -11.06 22.51 20.21
CA SER A 17 -10.32 22.86 21.42
C SER A 17 -11.08 22.56 22.71
N GLU A 18 -12.41 22.65 22.69
CA GLU A 18 -13.27 22.34 23.84
C GLU A 18 -13.48 20.83 24.04
N ASN A 19 -13.35 20.03 22.98
CA ASN A 19 -13.70 18.60 23.01
C ASN A 19 -12.51 17.64 22.93
N VAL A 20 -11.28 18.14 22.76
CA VAL A 20 -10.08 17.31 22.61
C VAL A 20 -9.07 17.60 23.72
N LEU A 21 -8.52 16.53 24.30
CA LEU A 21 -7.41 16.59 25.25
C LEU A 21 -6.14 16.08 24.58
N GLN A 22 -5.13 16.94 24.43
CA GLN A 22 -3.86 16.58 23.81
C GLN A 22 -2.88 16.04 24.86
N VAL A 23 -2.36 14.83 24.64
CA VAL A 23 -1.30 14.23 25.47
C VAL A 23 -0.04 14.00 24.64
N HIS A 24 1.09 14.44 25.18
CA HIS A 24 2.40 14.37 24.54
C HIS A 24 3.25 13.30 25.19
N LEU A 25 3.60 12.27 24.43
CA LEU A 25 4.56 11.25 24.85
C LEU A 25 5.84 11.38 24.02
N ASN A 26 6.97 11.26 24.70
CA ASN A 26 8.30 11.23 24.12
C ASN A 26 8.91 9.84 24.37
N GLY A 27 9.14 9.09 23.31
CA GLY A 27 9.73 7.74 23.39
C GLY A 27 11.13 7.67 24.02
N LEU A 28 11.84 8.80 24.16
CA LEU A 28 13.11 8.89 24.88
C LEU A 28 12.93 8.99 26.41
N LEU A 29 11.77 9.45 26.87
CA LEU A 29 11.45 9.64 28.29
C LEU A 29 10.51 8.55 28.80
N GLN A 30 9.41 8.30 28.09
CA GLN A 30 8.42 7.27 28.40
C GLN A 30 8.83 5.93 27.77
N ILE A 31 9.93 5.36 28.26
CA ILE A 31 10.55 4.13 27.72
C ILE A 31 9.80 2.83 28.06
N ASN A 32 8.79 2.90 28.91
CA ASN A 32 7.91 1.78 29.23
C ASN A 32 6.50 2.26 29.57
N ASP A 33 5.55 1.33 29.54
CA ASP A 33 4.12 1.60 29.73
C ASP A 33 3.81 2.28 31.08
N LYS A 34 4.55 1.95 32.13
CA LYS A 34 4.33 2.52 33.47
C LYS A 34 4.67 4.00 33.50
N ILE A 35 5.77 4.40 32.87
CA ILE A 35 6.19 5.80 32.78
C ILE A 35 5.26 6.56 31.81
N ALA A 36 4.85 5.92 30.71
CA ALA A 36 3.89 6.49 29.76
C ALA A 36 2.54 6.81 30.40
N LEU A 37 1.95 5.86 31.13
CA LEU A 37 0.67 6.05 31.80
C LEU A 37 0.75 7.10 32.91
N LYS A 38 1.86 7.14 33.67
CA LYS A 38 2.06 8.19 34.67
C LYS A 38 2.08 9.58 34.03
N GLU A 39 2.75 9.72 32.89
CA GLU A 39 2.78 10.98 32.15
C GLU A 39 1.42 11.36 31.57
N ILE A 40 0.65 10.38 31.06
CA ILE A 40 -0.74 10.58 30.62
C ILE A 40 -1.59 11.12 31.78
N THR A 41 -1.58 10.44 32.93
CA THR A 41 -2.33 10.86 34.13
C THR A 41 -1.97 12.27 34.58
N ARG A 42 -0.67 12.61 34.55
CA ARG A 42 -0.16 13.95 34.89
C ARG A 42 -0.66 15.01 33.92
N GLN A 43 -0.55 14.78 32.61
CA GLN A 43 -0.98 15.76 31.60
C GLN A 43 -2.50 15.96 31.57
N LEU A 44 -3.26 14.93 31.94
CA LEU A 44 -4.71 15.00 32.07
C LEU A 44 -5.16 15.58 33.44
N ASN A 45 -4.24 15.99 34.32
CA ASN A 45 -4.51 16.46 35.68
C ASN A 45 -5.39 15.48 36.50
N LEU A 46 -5.27 14.19 36.23
CA LEU A 46 -6.05 13.14 36.91
C LEU A 46 -5.44 12.73 38.26
N GLU A 47 -4.30 13.31 38.65
CA GLU A 47 -3.61 12.99 39.91
C GLU A 47 -4.50 13.19 41.15
N ASN A 48 -5.38 14.19 41.11
CA ASN A 48 -6.35 14.43 42.19
C ASN A 48 -7.51 13.41 42.21
N VAL A 49 -7.81 12.78 41.07
CA VAL A 49 -8.83 11.71 40.95
C VAL A 49 -8.24 10.37 41.38
N VAL A 50 -6.92 10.20 41.23
CA VAL A 50 -6.16 9.00 41.61
C VAL A 50 -6.03 8.87 43.14
N GLY A 51 -5.90 9.98 43.88
CA GLY A 51 -5.67 9.96 45.33
C GLY A 51 -4.46 9.11 45.71
N ASP A 52 -4.55 8.36 46.82
CA ASP A 52 -3.51 7.41 47.28
C ASP A 52 -3.56 6.02 46.60
N LYS A 53 -4.30 5.86 45.49
CA LYS A 53 -4.42 4.55 44.84
C LYS A 53 -3.08 4.11 44.24
N VAL A 54 -2.51 3.06 44.81
CA VAL A 54 -1.39 2.32 44.20
C VAL A 54 -1.97 1.35 43.17
N PHE A 55 -1.89 1.71 41.90
CA PHE A 55 -2.30 0.79 40.83
C PHE A 55 -1.31 -0.37 40.73
N GLY A 56 -1.83 -1.60 40.79
CA GLY A 56 -1.02 -2.82 40.77
C GLY A 56 -0.62 -3.22 39.35
N SER A 57 -1.58 -3.26 38.42
CA SER A 57 -1.37 -3.73 37.05
C SER A 57 -1.53 -2.64 35.98
N PHE A 58 -0.98 -2.89 34.78
CA PHE A 58 -1.19 -2.04 33.60
C PHE A 58 -2.69 -1.92 33.26
N ALA A 59 -3.42 -3.04 33.29
CA ALA A 59 -4.83 -3.07 32.95
C ALA A 59 -5.69 -2.22 33.90
N GLU A 60 -5.37 -2.21 35.19
CA GLU A 60 -6.04 -1.36 36.19
C GLU A 60 -5.78 0.13 35.95
N ASN A 61 -4.52 0.51 35.69
CA ASN A 61 -4.16 1.89 35.37
C ASN A 61 -4.87 2.39 34.12
N LEU A 62 -4.85 1.59 33.05
CA LEU A 62 -5.49 1.95 31.79
C LEU A 62 -7.01 2.04 31.95
N SER A 63 -7.63 1.08 32.63
CA SER A 63 -9.07 1.08 32.89
C SER A 63 -9.50 2.32 33.67
N PHE A 64 -8.73 2.69 34.69
CA PHE A 64 -8.98 3.90 35.47
C PHE A 64 -8.84 5.17 34.64
N ILE A 65 -7.79 5.31 33.83
CA ILE A 65 -7.62 6.49 32.96
C ILE A 65 -8.78 6.58 31.97
N LEU A 66 -9.18 5.45 31.36
CA LEU A 66 -10.33 5.41 30.47
C LEU A 66 -11.63 5.79 31.20
N GLU A 67 -11.82 5.33 32.43
CA GLU A 67 -13.00 5.63 33.24
C GLU A 67 -13.04 7.09 33.70
N ALA A 68 -11.89 7.68 34.03
CA ALA A 68 -11.78 9.10 34.35
C ALA A 68 -11.96 10.01 33.12
N LEU A 69 -11.64 9.50 31.92
CA LEU A 69 -11.89 10.17 30.64
C LEU A 69 -13.28 9.93 30.08
N LYS A 70 -14.01 8.91 30.57
CA LYS A 70 -15.41 8.65 30.23
C LYS A 70 -16.28 9.75 30.83
N LYS A 71 -16.37 10.88 30.15
CA LYS A 71 -17.66 11.57 30.09
C LYS A 71 -18.58 10.68 29.26
N GLU A 72 -19.85 10.55 29.67
CA GLU A 72 -20.87 10.05 28.76
C GLU A 72 -20.76 10.87 27.47
N PHE A 73 -20.73 10.20 26.32
CA PHE A 73 -20.66 10.89 25.04
C PHE A 73 -21.83 11.90 25.00
N PRO A 74 -21.56 13.20 24.83
CA PRO A 74 -22.52 14.25 25.14
C PRO A 74 -23.80 14.14 24.30
N ASP A 75 -23.67 13.65 23.06
CA ASP A 75 -24.79 13.42 22.15
C ASP A 75 -25.15 11.92 22.11
N LYS A 76 -25.96 11.48 23.08
CA LYS A 76 -26.43 10.09 23.18
C LYS A 76 -27.18 9.63 21.92
N LEU A 77 -27.96 10.51 21.29
CA LEU A 77 -28.71 10.18 20.08
C LEU A 77 -27.77 9.91 18.89
N PHE A 78 -26.70 10.71 18.76
CA PHE A 78 -25.67 10.45 17.75
C PHE A 78 -24.95 9.13 18.02
N ALA A 79 -24.57 8.85 19.27
CA ALA A 79 -23.92 7.59 19.63
C ALA A 79 -24.80 6.37 19.33
N GLU A 80 -26.10 6.43 19.66
CA GLU A 80 -27.07 5.39 19.31
C GLU A 80 -27.15 5.18 17.80
N LYS A 81 -27.31 6.26 17.03
CA LYS A 81 -27.39 6.20 15.57
C LYS A 81 -26.10 5.69 14.92
N TRP A 82 -24.94 6.06 15.45
CA TRP A 82 -23.65 5.54 15.01
C TRP A 82 -23.54 4.04 15.25
N ASN A 83 -23.90 3.58 16.45
CA ASN A 83 -23.85 2.16 16.80
C ASN A 83 -24.82 1.32 15.98
N GLU A 84 -26.03 1.83 15.71
CA GLU A 84 -26.98 1.21 14.79
C GLU A 84 -26.39 1.08 13.38
N ASN A 85 -25.76 2.14 12.86
CA ASN A 85 -25.09 2.09 11.55
C ASN A 85 -23.98 1.02 11.51
N VAL A 86 -23.14 0.95 12.56
CA VAL A 86 -22.08 -0.06 12.66
C VAL A 86 -22.66 -1.48 12.74
N GLN A 87 -23.76 -1.67 13.48
CA GLN A 87 -24.44 -2.95 13.56
C GLN A 87 -24.98 -3.37 12.18
N CYS A 88 -25.66 -2.47 11.47
CA CYS A 88 -26.13 -2.72 10.11
C CYS A 88 -24.97 -3.07 9.15
N LEU A 89 -23.85 -2.37 9.22
CA LEU A 89 -22.65 -2.69 8.42
C LEU A 89 -22.09 -4.08 8.73
N SER A 90 -22.16 -4.54 9.98
CA SER A 90 -21.66 -5.86 10.36
C SER A 90 -22.46 -7.01 9.73
N GLU A 91 -23.73 -6.73 9.39
CA GLU A 91 -24.65 -7.68 8.75
C GLU A 91 -24.68 -7.56 7.22
N ASP A 92 -24.05 -6.51 6.67
CA ASP A 92 -23.97 -6.29 5.23
C ASP A 92 -23.07 -7.34 4.55
N LYS A 93 -23.58 -7.98 3.50
CA LYS A 93 -22.88 -9.06 2.77
C LYS A 93 -21.57 -8.58 2.14
N SER A 94 -21.57 -7.40 1.55
CA SER A 94 -20.37 -6.85 0.89
C SER A 94 -19.28 -6.52 1.91
N VAL A 95 -19.66 -6.05 3.10
CA VAL A 95 -18.75 -5.83 4.21
C VAL A 95 -18.19 -7.17 4.73
N GLN A 96 -19.04 -8.17 4.91
CA GLN A 96 -18.61 -9.50 5.33
C GLN A 96 -17.64 -10.14 4.33
N GLU A 97 -17.87 -9.98 3.03
CA GLU A 97 -16.95 -10.44 1.98
C GLU A 97 -15.57 -9.75 2.07
N VAL A 98 -15.55 -8.43 2.29
CA VAL A 98 -14.30 -7.67 2.50
C VAL A 98 -13.57 -8.16 3.75
N LEU A 99 -14.28 -8.29 4.87
CA LEU A 99 -13.70 -8.76 6.13
C LEU A 99 -13.21 -10.21 6.01
N GLN A 100 -13.94 -11.08 5.31
CA GLN A 100 -13.52 -12.45 5.06
C GLN A 100 -12.26 -12.52 4.20
N LYS A 101 -12.19 -11.72 3.12
CA LYS A 101 -10.98 -11.61 2.28
C LYS A 101 -9.78 -11.13 3.11
N HIS A 102 -9.97 -10.10 3.92
CA HIS A 102 -8.93 -9.57 4.79
C HIS A 102 -8.49 -10.61 5.84
N PHE A 103 -9.44 -11.32 6.47
CA PHE A 103 -9.17 -12.38 7.46
C PHE A 103 -8.41 -13.57 6.87
N ASN A 104 -8.72 -13.95 5.63
CA ASN A 104 -8.01 -15.01 4.90
C ASN A 104 -6.54 -14.65 4.65
N ILE A 105 -6.22 -13.36 4.52
CA ILE A 105 -4.85 -12.85 4.37
C ILE A 105 -4.16 -12.73 5.73
N SER A 106 -4.85 -12.14 6.71
CA SER A 106 -4.27 -11.83 8.02
C SER A 106 -5.33 -11.86 9.12
N LYS A 107 -5.04 -12.61 10.19
CA LYS A 107 -5.86 -12.64 11.42
C LYS A 107 -5.37 -11.63 12.47
N SER A 108 -4.53 -10.67 12.08
CA SER A 108 -3.98 -9.66 12.98
C SER A 108 -4.99 -8.53 13.21
N LEU A 109 -5.18 -8.13 14.46
CA LEU A 109 -5.95 -6.93 14.78
C LEU A 109 -5.28 -5.66 14.24
N ARG A 110 -3.95 -5.66 14.06
CA ARG A 110 -3.23 -4.50 13.51
C ARG A 110 -3.62 -4.21 12.07
N SER A 111 -3.73 -5.23 11.23
CA SER A 111 -4.15 -5.07 9.83
C SER A 111 -5.63 -4.68 9.76
N LEU A 112 -6.48 -5.24 10.64
CA LEU A 112 -7.88 -4.82 10.75
C LEU A 112 -7.99 -3.34 11.16
N HIS A 113 -7.22 -2.89 12.15
CA HIS A 113 -7.20 -1.48 12.54
C HIS A 113 -6.78 -0.58 11.39
N MET A 114 -5.79 -0.99 10.58
CA MET A 114 -5.38 -0.22 9.40
C MET A 114 -6.53 -0.07 8.38
N LEU A 115 -7.26 -1.17 8.08
CA LEU A 115 -8.43 -1.13 7.21
C LEU A 115 -9.51 -0.18 7.75
N LEU A 116 -9.84 -0.29 9.05
CA LEU A 116 -10.85 0.55 9.69
C LEU A 116 -10.44 2.02 9.74
N MET A 117 -9.17 2.32 9.99
CA MET A 117 -8.65 3.69 9.97
C MET A 117 -8.75 4.32 8.58
N LEU A 118 -8.48 3.56 7.51
CA LEU A 118 -8.65 4.04 6.15
C LEU A 118 -10.11 4.31 5.81
N ALA A 119 -11.04 3.43 6.21
CA ALA A 119 -12.47 3.67 6.03
C ALA A 119 -12.94 4.89 6.83
N LEU A 120 -12.50 5.02 8.10
CA LEU A 120 -12.84 6.14 8.97
C LEU A 120 -12.32 7.48 8.43
N SER A 121 -11.18 7.49 7.73
CA SER A 121 -10.62 8.70 7.12
C SER A 121 -11.53 9.36 6.06
N ARG A 122 -12.56 8.65 5.58
CA ARG A 122 -13.57 9.17 4.67
C ARG A 122 -14.71 9.91 5.37
N VAL A 123 -14.86 9.71 6.68
CA VAL A 123 -15.91 10.35 7.47
C VAL A 123 -15.62 11.84 7.60
N THR A 124 -16.58 12.66 7.16
CA THR A 124 -16.51 14.12 7.16
C THR A 124 -17.85 14.72 7.60
N THR A 125 -17.94 16.03 7.75
CA THR A 125 -19.23 16.68 8.07
C THR A 125 -20.30 16.48 6.99
N SER A 126 -19.90 16.31 5.72
CA SER A 126 -20.78 15.93 4.61
C SER A 126 -21.02 14.42 4.46
N HIS A 127 -20.21 13.59 5.12
CA HIS A 127 -20.28 12.13 5.07
C HIS A 127 -20.12 11.56 6.49
N PRO A 128 -21.15 11.67 7.35
CA PRO A 128 -21.00 11.52 8.81
C PRO A 128 -20.95 10.06 9.31
N PHE A 129 -21.24 9.08 8.45
CA PHE A 129 -21.27 7.65 8.82
C PHE A 129 -20.45 6.83 7.83
N ILE A 130 -19.80 5.78 8.33
CA ILE A 130 -19.12 4.81 7.48
C ILE A 130 -20.16 4.08 6.64
N THR A 131 -19.83 3.83 5.38
CA THR A 131 -20.63 3.01 4.46
C THR A 131 -19.86 1.78 3.99
N ALA A 132 -20.56 0.83 3.37
CA ALA A 132 -19.92 -0.33 2.77
C ALA A 132 -18.91 0.06 1.67
N ALA A 133 -19.19 1.14 0.91
CA ALA A 133 -18.30 1.64 -0.12
C ALA A 133 -16.94 2.11 0.44
N ASP A 134 -16.94 2.77 1.61
CA ASP A 134 -15.72 3.23 2.26
C ASP A 134 -14.81 2.05 2.65
N LEU A 135 -15.40 0.96 3.15
CA LEU A 135 -14.67 -0.26 3.48
C LEU A 135 -14.15 -0.99 2.24
N MET A 136 -14.92 -1.00 1.16
CA MET A 136 -14.47 -1.57 -0.12
C MET A 136 -13.28 -0.79 -0.70
N GLU A 137 -13.34 0.55 -0.71
CA GLU A 137 -12.22 1.39 -1.15
C GLU A 137 -11.00 1.23 -0.24
N ALA A 138 -11.19 1.23 1.09
CA ALA A 138 -10.11 1.00 2.04
C ALA A 138 -9.43 -0.36 1.81
N ASN A 139 -10.22 -1.41 1.54
CA ASN A 139 -9.69 -2.73 1.22
C ASN A 139 -8.93 -2.75 -0.11
N GLN A 140 -9.38 -2.00 -1.12
CA GLN A 140 -8.62 -1.85 -2.37
C GLN A 140 -7.26 -1.21 -2.11
N LEU A 141 -7.20 -0.16 -1.30
CA LEU A 141 -5.93 0.51 -0.92
C LEU A 141 -4.99 -0.45 -0.17
N CYS A 142 -5.52 -1.25 0.77
CA CYS A 142 -4.75 -2.25 1.50
C CYS A 142 -4.23 -3.41 0.62
N SER A 143 -4.94 -3.72 -0.47
CA SER A 143 -4.66 -4.87 -1.34
C SER A 143 -4.03 -4.50 -2.68
N MET A 144 -3.60 -3.24 -2.86
CA MET A 144 -2.92 -2.83 -4.10
C MET A 144 -1.61 -3.58 -4.27
N ASP A 145 -1.43 -4.16 -5.45
CA ASP A 145 -0.15 -4.72 -5.85
C ASP A 145 0.82 -3.59 -6.19
N SER A 146 1.81 -3.38 -5.32
CA SER A 146 2.81 -2.33 -5.47
C SER A 146 3.62 -2.48 -6.76
N LYS A 147 3.89 -3.71 -7.21
CA LYS A 147 4.63 -3.95 -8.47
C LYS A 147 3.78 -3.60 -9.67
N ALA A 148 2.49 -3.95 -9.67
CA ALA A 148 1.58 -3.57 -10.75
C ALA A 148 1.46 -2.04 -10.90
N ASN A 149 1.44 -1.31 -9.78
CA ASN A 149 1.44 0.15 -9.78
C ASN A 149 2.72 0.76 -10.36
N ILE A 150 3.89 0.16 -10.11
CA ILE A 150 5.14 0.59 -10.73
C ILE A 150 5.09 0.39 -12.25
N VAL A 151 4.56 -0.77 -12.70
CA VAL A 151 4.43 -1.07 -14.14
C VAL A 151 3.56 -0.04 -14.86
N HIS A 152 2.54 0.51 -14.20
CA HIS A 152 1.71 1.59 -14.77
C HIS A 152 2.49 2.87 -15.13
N GLY A 153 3.60 3.16 -14.43
CA GLY A 153 4.42 4.35 -14.65
C GLY A 153 5.56 4.18 -15.65
N LEU A 154 5.76 2.96 -16.18
CA LEU A 154 6.84 2.68 -17.13
C LEU A 154 6.57 3.27 -18.50
N SER A 155 7.62 3.55 -19.26
CA SER A 155 7.51 3.93 -20.68
C SER A 155 7.08 2.75 -21.55
N VAL A 156 6.56 3.03 -22.76
CA VAL A 156 6.20 1.98 -23.73
C VAL A 156 7.41 1.09 -24.07
N LEU A 157 8.62 1.66 -24.17
CA LEU A 157 9.84 0.89 -24.42
C LEU A 157 10.10 -0.13 -23.31
N GLU A 158 9.99 0.28 -22.05
CA GLU A 158 10.19 -0.60 -20.90
C GLU A 158 9.12 -1.69 -20.82
N ILE A 159 7.87 -1.35 -21.14
CA ILE A 159 6.79 -2.33 -21.28
C ILE A 159 7.12 -3.35 -22.37
N CYS A 160 7.64 -2.92 -23.53
CA CYS A 160 8.08 -3.83 -24.57
C CYS A 160 9.22 -4.76 -24.10
N LEU A 161 10.16 -4.26 -23.30
CA LEU A 161 11.21 -5.10 -22.73
C LEU A 161 10.66 -6.12 -21.72
N ILE A 162 9.69 -5.74 -20.88
CA ILE A 162 9.00 -6.68 -19.98
C ILE A 162 8.26 -7.76 -20.78
N ILE A 163 7.60 -7.40 -21.89
CA ILE A 163 6.94 -8.38 -22.78
C ILE A 163 7.97 -9.32 -23.42
N ALA A 164 9.12 -8.81 -23.89
CA ALA A 164 10.21 -9.65 -24.38
C ALA A 164 10.71 -10.64 -23.30
N MET A 165 10.92 -10.17 -22.07
CA MET A 165 11.32 -11.01 -20.94
C MET A 165 10.26 -12.06 -20.61
N LYS A 166 8.98 -11.69 -20.64
CA LYS A 166 7.85 -12.62 -20.49
C LYS A 166 7.93 -13.72 -21.54
N HIS A 167 8.12 -13.38 -22.82
CA HIS A 167 8.24 -14.36 -23.89
C HIS A 167 9.45 -15.28 -23.70
N LEU A 168 10.60 -14.75 -23.26
CA LEU A 168 11.76 -15.57 -22.94
C LEU A 168 11.46 -16.55 -21.79
N ASN A 169 10.79 -16.11 -20.72
CA ASN A 169 10.37 -16.99 -19.64
C ASN A 169 9.39 -18.09 -20.13
N ASP A 170 8.45 -17.74 -21.01
CA ASP A 170 7.49 -18.69 -21.57
C ASP A 170 8.18 -19.71 -22.51
N ILE A 171 9.18 -19.28 -23.29
CA ILE A 171 9.92 -20.13 -24.25
C ILE A 171 10.95 -21.03 -23.57
N TYR A 172 11.66 -20.50 -22.57
CA TYR A 172 12.78 -21.16 -21.91
C TYR A 172 12.44 -21.61 -20.48
N GLU A 173 11.15 -21.78 -20.15
CA GLU A 173 10.68 -22.36 -18.88
C GLU A 173 11.29 -21.67 -17.63
N GLU A 174 11.21 -20.34 -17.57
CA GLU A 174 11.74 -19.48 -16.48
C GLU A 174 13.27 -19.49 -16.27
N GLU A 175 14.04 -20.01 -17.23
CA GLU A 175 15.50 -19.86 -17.23
C GLU A 175 15.91 -18.37 -17.33
N PRO A 176 17.04 -17.98 -16.71
CA PRO A 176 17.46 -16.59 -16.69
C PRO A 176 17.95 -16.12 -18.06
N PHE A 177 17.81 -14.81 -18.30
CA PHE A 177 18.15 -14.18 -19.57
C PHE A 177 19.13 -13.02 -19.36
N ASN A 178 19.89 -12.66 -20.39
CA ASN A 178 20.72 -11.45 -20.39
C ASN A 178 20.13 -10.37 -21.32
N PHE A 179 20.74 -9.17 -21.32
CA PHE A 179 20.27 -8.05 -22.15
C PHE A 179 20.25 -8.41 -23.64
N GLN A 180 21.24 -9.17 -24.13
CA GLN A 180 21.32 -9.50 -25.55
C GLN A 180 20.14 -10.38 -26.01
N MET A 181 19.71 -11.33 -25.17
CA MET A 181 18.52 -12.16 -25.45
C MET A 181 17.26 -11.30 -25.52
N VAL A 182 17.06 -10.42 -24.53
CA VAL A 182 15.91 -9.51 -24.47
C VAL A 182 15.91 -8.55 -25.66
N TYR A 183 17.07 -7.97 -25.99
CA TYR A 183 17.21 -7.07 -27.13
C TYR A 183 16.91 -7.79 -28.46
N ASN A 184 17.38 -9.03 -28.64
CA ASN A 184 17.07 -9.82 -29.83
C ASN A 184 15.57 -10.10 -29.96
N GLU A 185 14.90 -10.45 -28.86
CA GLU A 185 13.45 -10.70 -28.86
C GLU A 185 12.66 -9.42 -29.14
N PHE A 186 13.08 -8.30 -28.55
CA PHE A 186 12.53 -6.98 -28.86
C PHE A 186 12.74 -6.59 -30.33
N GLN A 187 13.90 -6.88 -30.92
CA GLN A 187 14.17 -6.60 -32.32
C GLN A 187 13.27 -7.40 -33.27
N LYS A 188 12.88 -8.65 -32.93
CA LYS A 188 11.87 -9.41 -33.71
C LYS A 188 10.52 -8.69 -33.76
N PHE A 189 10.14 -7.98 -32.70
CA PHE A 189 8.93 -7.15 -32.68
C PHE A 189 9.08 -5.92 -33.58
N VAL A 190 10.21 -5.21 -33.50
CA VAL A 190 10.46 -3.95 -34.26
C VAL A 190 10.66 -4.19 -35.76
N GLN A 191 11.21 -5.34 -36.16
CA GLN A 191 11.49 -5.65 -37.58
C GLN A 191 10.24 -5.71 -38.48
N ARG A 192 9.03 -5.77 -37.90
CA ARG A 192 7.78 -5.66 -38.66
C ARG A 192 7.57 -4.19 -39.07
N LYS A 193 7.35 -3.92 -40.36
CA LYS A 193 7.25 -2.54 -40.92
C LYS A 193 6.29 -1.61 -40.16
N ALA A 194 5.21 -2.15 -39.59
CA ALA A 194 4.23 -1.40 -38.79
C ALA A 194 4.79 -0.87 -37.45
N HIS A 195 5.91 -1.40 -36.97
CA HIS A 195 6.49 -1.14 -35.64
C HIS A 195 7.79 -0.33 -35.69
N SER A 196 8.12 0.26 -36.84
CA SER A 196 9.35 1.06 -37.03
C SER A 196 9.46 2.26 -36.09
N VAL A 197 8.34 2.73 -35.53
CA VAL A 197 8.28 3.80 -34.53
C VAL A 197 9.02 3.43 -33.22
N TYR A 198 9.19 2.14 -32.93
CA TYR A 198 9.91 1.67 -31.75
C TYR A 198 11.38 1.33 -32.01
N ASN A 199 11.92 1.71 -33.18
CA ASN A 199 13.32 1.44 -33.52
C ASN A 199 14.28 2.39 -32.80
N PHE A 200 14.54 2.08 -31.52
CA PHE A 200 15.48 2.83 -30.68
C PHE A 200 16.90 2.27 -30.79
N GLU A 201 17.89 3.16 -30.66
CA GLU A 201 19.30 2.77 -30.63
C GLU A 201 19.60 1.86 -29.41
N LYS A 202 20.50 0.87 -29.58
CA LYS A 202 20.88 -0.08 -28.52
C LYS A 202 21.22 0.58 -27.17
N PRO A 203 21.93 1.72 -27.09
CA PRO A 203 22.20 2.41 -25.82
C PRO A 203 20.94 2.92 -25.11
N VAL A 204 19.92 3.37 -25.85
CA VAL A 204 18.64 3.82 -25.27
C VAL A 204 17.88 2.62 -24.69
N VAL A 205 17.88 1.50 -25.39
CA VAL A 205 17.27 0.24 -24.91
C VAL A 205 18.01 -0.30 -23.68
N MET A 206 19.34 -0.20 -23.66
CA MET A 206 20.15 -0.56 -22.49
C MET A 206 19.80 0.31 -21.28
N LYS A 207 19.63 1.63 -21.46
CA LYS A 207 19.23 2.54 -20.39
C LYS A 207 17.85 2.18 -19.81
N ALA A 208 16.89 1.79 -20.66
CA ALA A 208 15.59 1.30 -20.21
C ALA A 208 15.71 -0.01 -19.42
N PHE A 209 16.56 -0.94 -19.87
CA PHE A 209 16.84 -2.18 -19.14
C PHE A 209 17.49 -1.93 -17.77
N GLU A 210 18.46 -1.02 -17.69
CA GLU A 210 19.09 -0.62 -16.41
C GLU A 210 18.08 0.06 -15.47
N HIS A 211 17.13 0.84 -16.01
CA HIS A 211 16.07 1.44 -15.21
C HIS A 211 15.12 0.37 -14.63
N LEU A 212 14.75 -0.65 -15.41
CA LEU A 212 13.98 -1.80 -14.90
C LEU A 212 14.70 -2.54 -13.76
N GLN A 213 16.03 -2.63 -13.83
CA GLN A 213 16.84 -3.18 -12.74
C GLN A 213 16.85 -2.27 -11.51
N GLN A 214 16.97 -0.95 -11.71
CA GLN A 214 16.92 0.04 -10.63
C GLN A 214 15.58 0.03 -9.88
N LEU A 215 14.48 -0.28 -10.58
CA LEU A 215 13.14 -0.45 -10.00
C LEU A 215 12.91 -1.83 -9.36
N GLU A 216 13.92 -2.71 -9.34
CA GLU A 216 13.83 -4.09 -8.85
C GLU A 216 12.71 -4.91 -9.52
N LEU A 217 12.41 -4.61 -10.79
CA LEU A 217 11.52 -5.43 -11.63
C LEU A 217 12.28 -6.60 -12.26
N ILE A 218 13.59 -6.47 -12.39
CA ILE A 218 14.53 -7.54 -12.74
C ILE A 218 15.69 -7.56 -11.75
N ARG A 219 16.27 -8.73 -11.49
CA ARG A 219 17.45 -8.87 -10.62
C ARG A 219 18.51 -9.80 -11.20
N PRO A 220 19.79 -9.61 -10.88
CA PRO A 220 20.83 -10.57 -11.25
C PRO A 220 20.69 -11.88 -10.47
N VAL A 221 20.97 -13.00 -11.15
CA VAL A 221 20.93 -14.35 -10.53
C VAL A 221 22.13 -14.55 -9.60
N GLU A 222 23.30 -14.05 -9.99
CA GLU A 222 24.51 -14.11 -9.19
C GLU A 222 24.88 -12.73 -8.63
N ARG A 223 25.53 -12.69 -7.46
CA ARG A 223 26.15 -11.46 -6.96
C ARG A 223 27.22 -11.06 -7.96
N THR A 224 27.05 -9.89 -8.56
CA THR A 224 27.94 -9.27 -9.56
C THR A 224 29.40 -9.66 -9.35
N SER A 225 29.93 -10.51 -10.24
CA SER A 225 31.37 -10.60 -10.39
C SER A 225 31.86 -9.30 -11.01
N VAL A 226 32.87 -8.67 -10.43
CA VAL A 226 33.40 -7.33 -10.82
C VAL A 226 33.83 -7.28 -12.30
N ASN A 227 33.97 -8.45 -12.94
CA ASN A 227 34.51 -8.61 -14.29
C ASN A 227 33.45 -8.97 -15.36
N ALA A 228 32.16 -9.11 -15.02
CA ALA A 228 31.14 -9.41 -16.02
C ALA A 228 30.69 -8.14 -16.76
N GLN A 229 30.76 -8.15 -18.09
CA GLN A 229 30.17 -7.10 -18.92
C GLN A 229 28.65 -7.06 -18.68
N ARG A 230 28.11 -5.86 -18.43
CA ARG A 230 26.72 -5.66 -18.00
C ARG A 230 25.68 -6.31 -18.93
N GLU A 231 25.93 -6.31 -20.24
CA GLU A 231 24.99 -6.86 -21.23
C GLU A 231 24.89 -8.40 -21.22
N TYR A 232 25.87 -9.10 -20.64
CA TYR A 232 25.90 -10.57 -20.56
C TYR A 232 25.55 -11.10 -19.17
N GLN A 233 25.25 -10.21 -18.22
CA GLN A 233 24.82 -10.60 -16.89
C GLN A 233 23.44 -11.29 -16.96
N LEU A 234 23.34 -12.46 -16.32
CA LEU A 234 22.09 -13.21 -16.22
C LEU A 234 21.17 -12.58 -15.18
N MET A 235 19.93 -12.34 -15.60
CA MET A 235 18.88 -11.66 -14.87
C MET A 235 17.62 -12.54 -14.79
N LYS A 236 16.81 -12.32 -13.76
CA LYS A 236 15.49 -12.93 -13.59
C LYS A 236 14.42 -11.86 -13.45
N LEU A 237 13.29 -12.04 -14.14
CA LEU A 237 12.09 -11.21 -14.00
C LEU A 237 11.42 -11.43 -12.64
N LEU A 238 10.99 -10.34 -12.00
CA LEU A 238 10.35 -10.36 -10.69
C LEU A 238 8.85 -10.03 -10.76
N LEU A 239 8.26 -10.16 -11.95
CA LEU A 239 6.83 -10.02 -12.21
C LEU A 239 6.30 -11.36 -12.71
N ASP A 240 5.12 -11.75 -12.23
CA ASP A 240 4.40 -12.89 -12.77
C ASP A 240 3.55 -12.50 -14.00
N ASN A 241 3.11 -13.51 -14.75
CA ASN A 241 2.32 -13.31 -15.96
C ASN A 241 0.98 -12.59 -15.69
N THR A 242 0.35 -12.83 -14.54
CA THR A 242 -0.91 -12.17 -14.19
C THR A 242 -0.72 -10.69 -13.88
N GLN A 243 0.37 -10.33 -13.19
CA GLN A 243 0.75 -8.95 -12.90
C GLN A 243 1.00 -8.16 -14.19
N ILE A 244 1.75 -8.76 -15.13
CA ILE A 244 2.05 -8.14 -16.42
C ILE A 244 0.77 -7.91 -17.22
N MET A 245 -0.08 -8.93 -17.36
CA MET A 245 -1.31 -8.82 -18.15
C MET A 245 -2.31 -7.84 -17.52
N ASN A 246 -2.46 -7.85 -16.19
CA ASN A 246 -3.33 -6.91 -15.48
C ASN A 246 -2.83 -5.46 -15.61
N ALA A 247 -1.53 -5.24 -15.53
CA ALA A 247 -0.94 -3.91 -15.71
C ALA A 247 -1.13 -3.42 -17.17
N LEU A 248 -0.95 -4.28 -18.18
CA LEU A 248 -1.17 -3.93 -19.58
C LEU A 248 -2.63 -3.58 -19.91
N GLN A 249 -3.60 -4.23 -19.26
CA GLN A 249 -5.02 -3.92 -19.42
C GLN A 249 -5.35 -2.51 -18.93
N LYS A 250 -4.74 -2.11 -17.80
CA LYS A 250 -4.96 -0.82 -17.15
C LYS A 250 -3.97 0.28 -17.61
N TYR A 251 -3.00 -0.04 -18.49
CA TYR A 251 -1.96 0.90 -18.91
C TYR A 251 -2.55 2.03 -19.79
N PRO A 252 -2.37 3.31 -19.42
CA PRO A 252 -2.92 4.43 -20.17
C PRO A 252 -2.38 4.48 -21.61
N ASN A 253 -3.28 4.60 -22.60
CA ASN A 253 -2.93 4.72 -24.02
C ASN A 253 -1.95 3.62 -24.52
N CYS A 254 -2.06 2.40 -24.02
CA CYS A 254 -1.26 1.27 -24.48
C CYS A 254 -1.44 1.06 -26.00
N PRO A 255 -0.36 1.14 -26.81
CA PRO A 255 -0.46 0.89 -28.25
C PRO A 255 -1.01 -0.50 -28.54
N THR A 256 -1.89 -0.59 -29.54
CA THR A 256 -2.67 -1.81 -29.82
C THR A 256 -1.78 -2.97 -30.26
N ASP A 257 -0.74 -2.68 -31.03
CA ASP A 257 0.31 -3.61 -31.45
C ASP A 257 1.11 -4.18 -30.28
N VAL A 258 1.47 -3.36 -29.29
CA VAL A 258 2.14 -3.81 -28.06
C VAL A 258 1.23 -4.76 -27.28
N ARG A 259 -0.06 -4.42 -27.15
CA ARG A 259 -1.05 -5.29 -26.49
C ARG A 259 -1.24 -6.61 -27.23
N GLN A 260 -1.34 -6.58 -28.55
CA GLN A 260 -1.43 -7.79 -29.38
C GLN A 260 -0.19 -8.66 -29.26
N TRP A 261 1.00 -8.05 -29.23
CA TRP A 261 2.26 -8.77 -29.06
C TRP A 261 2.32 -9.47 -27.69
N ALA A 262 1.90 -8.81 -26.61
CA ALA A 262 1.85 -9.42 -25.28
C ALA A 262 0.93 -10.65 -25.18
N THR A 263 -0.18 -10.65 -25.93
CA THR A 263 -1.13 -11.78 -26.00
C THR A 263 -0.71 -12.86 -27.00
N SER A 264 0.27 -12.58 -27.85
CA SER A 264 0.72 -13.52 -28.88
C SER A 264 1.60 -14.59 -28.25
N SER A 265 1.00 -15.53 -27.53
CA SER A 265 1.67 -16.74 -27.10
C SER A 265 2.07 -17.53 -28.35
N LEU A 266 3.36 -17.56 -28.67
CA LEU A 266 4.01 -18.63 -29.44
C LEU A 266 3.52 -18.91 -30.89
N SER A 267 2.74 -18.04 -31.54
CA SER A 267 2.27 -18.27 -32.92
C SER A 267 3.26 -17.84 -34.03
N TRP A 268 4.57 -17.83 -33.75
CA TRP A 268 5.59 -17.35 -34.70
C TRP A 268 6.93 -18.12 -34.63
N LEU A 269 6.87 -19.41 -34.31
CA LEU A 269 7.87 -20.39 -34.79
C LEU A 269 7.37 -21.00 -36.10
#